data_AF-A0A1H2ZIS3-F1
#
_entry.id   AF-A0A1H2ZIS3-F1
#
_cell.length_a   1.000
_cell.length_b   1.000
_cell.length_c   1.000
_cell.angle_alpha   90.00
_cell.angle_beta   90.00
_cell.angle_gamma   90.00
#
_symmetry.space_group_name_H-M   'P 1'
#
loop_
_entity.id
_entity.type
_entity.pdbx_description
1 polymer ?
#
loop_
_entity_poly.entity_id
_entity_poly.type
_entity_poly.pdbx_seq_one_letter_code
_entity_poly.pdbx_strand_id
1 'polypeptide(L)'
;MTNNMFHSLHYPKPNLDNIYNVYDFELNFIENILDGKINKSLKLYEDFFCKHSAYNVIDINNLQSLKSYIISLSLLICHSVIKQGVSPYSAKAKYHAFSNLIEKSLSRTEVIDIGRIMIHGYIEQVRQYAISIDNIHIRKAVDYIHDHLGENLTLDDVANHVGLSKCYFCTQFKKCIKISFTDYLTHVRIQKSKYLLCNTDKSILDIAIMVGFNSQSYFTSQFRKHTGLSPKEFRNKKGAIESKV
;
A
#
# COMPACT_ATOMS: atom_id res chain seq x y z
N MET A 1 7.03 -35.92 6.26
CA MET A 1 8.00 -35.06 6.99
C MET A 1 7.60 -33.57 7.03
N THR A 2 6.58 -33.12 6.29
CA THR A 2 6.14 -31.70 6.25
C THR A 2 5.09 -31.30 7.31
N ASN A 3 4.33 -32.25 7.87
CA ASN A 3 3.21 -31.92 8.76
C ASN A 3 3.62 -31.39 10.17
N ASN A 4 4.83 -31.69 10.64
CA ASN A 4 5.30 -31.21 11.95
C ASN A 4 5.94 -29.82 11.92
N MET A 5 6.31 -29.30 10.74
CA MET A 5 7.02 -28.02 10.63
C MET A 5 6.08 -26.83 10.85
N PHE A 6 4.80 -26.96 10.48
CA PHE A 6 3.79 -25.90 10.65
C PHE A 6 3.20 -25.87 12.07
N HIS A 7 3.14 -27.01 12.76
CA HIS A 7 2.67 -27.06 14.15
C HIS A 7 3.60 -26.30 15.12
N SER A 8 4.89 -26.20 14.79
CA SER A 8 5.88 -25.41 15.55
C SER A 8 5.90 -23.91 15.21
N LEU A 9 5.13 -23.45 14.21
CA LEU A 9 5.03 -22.02 13.85
C LEU A 9 3.94 -21.27 14.64
N HIS A 10 3.26 -21.95 15.55
CA HIS A 10 2.35 -21.32 16.50
C HIS A 10 3.08 -21.06 17.82
N TYR A 11 3.15 -19.79 18.22
CA TYR A 11 3.66 -19.46 19.55
C TYR A 11 2.75 -20.10 20.62
N PRO A 12 3.32 -20.85 21.58
CA PRO A 12 2.53 -21.37 22.68
C PRO A 12 1.98 -20.20 23.51
N LYS A 13 0.81 -20.42 24.13
CA LYS A 13 0.08 -19.40 24.92
C LYS A 13 0.77 -18.79 26.16
N PRO A 14 1.91 -19.25 26.74
CA PRO A 14 2.30 -18.76 28.06
C PRO A 14 3.20 -17.51 28.07
N ASN A 15 3.39 -16.79 26.96
CA ASN A 15 4.21 -15.55 26.95
C ASN A 15 3.59 -14.43 26.08
N LEU A 16 2.30 -14.17 26.30
CA LEU A 16 1.49 -13.21 25.55
C LEU A 16 2.05 -11.76 25.65
N ASP A 17 2.53 -11.34 26.82
CA ASP A 17 2.81 -9.92 27.07
C ASP A 17 3.96 -9.33 26.23
N ASN A 18 4.97 -10.12 25.87
CA ASN A 18 6.09 -9.65 25.03
C ASN A 18 5.84 -9.78 23.52
N ILE A 19 5.02 -10.75 23.10
CA ILE A 19 4.75 -11.01 21.67
C ILE A 19 3.75 -9.98 21.13
N TYR A 20 2.74 -9.61 21.93
CA TYR A 20 1.73 -8.63 21.55
C TYR A 20 2.24 -7.19 21.56
N ASN A 21 3.35 -6.90 22.28
CA ASN A 21 3.96 -5.57 22.28
C ASN A 21 4.36 -5.10 20.86
N VAL A 22 4.84 -6.01 19.99
CA VAL A 22 5.16 -5.65 18.59
C VAL A 22 3.90 -5.28 17.81
N TYR A 23 2.83 -6.06 17.96
CA TYR A 23 1.55 -5.79 17.30
C TYR A 23 0.91 -4.49 17.81
N ASP A 24 0.90 -4.28 19.12
CA ASP A 24 0.39 -3.06 19.74
C ASP A 24 1.22 -1.84 19.34
N PHE A 25 2.55 -1.99 19.25
CA PHE A 25 3.42 -0.97 18.69
C PHE A 25 3.03 -0.63 17.26
N GLU A 26 2.91 -1.62 16.37
CA GLU A 26 2.57 -1.42 14.96
C GLU A 26 1.24 -0.67 14.80
N LEU A 27 0.20 -1.09 15.53
CA LEU A 27 -1.10 -0.43 15.52
C LEU A 27 -1.02 1.02 15.98
N ASN A 28 -0.44 1.26 17.17
CA ASN A 28 -0.31 2.60 17.73
C ASN A 28 0.55 3.50 16.83
N PHE A 29 1.64 2.96 16.29
CA PHE A 29 2.55 3.71 15.43
C PHE A 29 1.86 4.16 14.14
N ILE A 30 1.15 3.25 13.48
CA ILE A 30 0.36 3.54 12.28
C ILE A 30 -0.72 4.58 12.58
N GLU A 31 -1.49 4.42 13.66
CA GLU A 31 -2.54 5.37 14.05
C GLU A 31 -1.98 6.79 14.25
N ASN A 32 -0.84 6.93 14.91
CA ASN A 32 -0.23 8.25 15.11
C ASN A 32 0.27 8.89 13.80
N ILE A 33 0.76 8.07 12.85
CA ILE A 33 1.13 8.56 11.51
C ILE A 33 -0.12 9.04 10.75
N LEU A 34 -1.19 8.24 10.80
CA LEU A 34 -2.48 8.51 10.19
C LEU A 34 -3.16 9.77 10.77
N ASP A 35 -2.94 10.07 12.04
CA ASP A 35 -3.42 11.30 12.69
C ASP A 35 -2.48 12.50 12.49
N GLY A 36 -1.33 12.31 11.83
CA GLY A 36 -0.33 13.37 11.61
C GLY A 36 0.42 13.82 12.88
N LYS A 37 0.47 12.97 13.91
CA LYS A 37 1.09 13.23 15.23
C LYS A 37 2.61 12.97 15.23
N ILE A 38 3.38 13.80 14.51
CA ILE A 38 4.84 13.63 14.31
C ILE A 38 5.60 13.31 15.60
N ASN A 39 5.49 14.15 16.63
CA ASN A 39 6.29 14.00 17.84
C ASN A 39 6.01 12.69 18.59
N LYS A 40 4.74 12.24 18.58
CA LYS A 40 4.34 10.99 19.22
C LYS A 40 4.79 9.78 18.42
N SER A 41 4.70 9.82 17.08
CA SER A 41 5.23 8.78 16.20
C SER A 41 6.74 8.62 16.35
N LEU A 42 7.50 9.72 16.35
CA LEU A 42 8.96 9.69 16.56
C LEU A 42 9.31 9.11 17.93
N LYS A 43 8.63 9.54 19.00
CA LYS A 43 8.87 9.01 20.34
C LYS A 43 8.65 7.49 20.41
N LEU A 44 7.54 6.99 19.88
CA LEU A 44 7.27 5.54 19.81
C LEU A 44 8.36 4.80 19.04
N TYR A 45 8.81 5.36 17.91
CA TYR A 45 9.87 4.79 17.10
C TYR A 45 11.21 4.73 17.84
N GLU A 46 11.63 5.80 18.52
CA GLU A 46 12.84 5.82 19.35
C GLU A 46 12.76 4.83 20.51
N ASP A 47 11.61 4.78 21.19
CA ASP A 47 11.41 3.88 22.33
C ASP A 47 11.51 2.41 21.90
N PHE A 48 11.04 2.08 20.68
CA PHE A 48 11.11 0.73 20.12
C PHE A 48 12.51 0.36 19.59
N PHE A 49 13.13 1.22 18.76
CA PHE A 49 14.36 0.87 18.06
C PHE A 49 15.65 1.28 18.78
N CYS A 50 15.62 2.32 19.63
CA CYS A 50 16.82 2.87 20.25
C CYS A 50 16.94 2.51 21.74
N LYS A 51 15.82 2.39 22.47
CA LYS A 51 15.83 2.16 23.94
C LYS A 51 15.80 0.69 24.37
N HIS A 52 16.23 -0.22 23.49
CA HIS A 52 16.48 -1.65 23.81
C HIS A 52 15.24 -2.45 24.28
N SER A 53 14.02 -2.00 23.95
CA SER A 53 12.79 -2.67 24.41
C SER A 53 12.27 -3.80 23.50
N ALA A 54 12.84 -3.99 22.31
CA ALA A 54 12.41 -5.05 21.39
C ALA A 54 13.01 -6.41 21.79
N TYR A 55 12.44 -7.06 22.80
CA TYR A 55 12.81 -8.42 23.20
C TYR A 55 12.01 -9.48 22.42
N ASN A 56 12.73 -10.51 21.98
CA ASN A 56 12.31 -11.89 21.73
C ASN A 56 11.61 -12.31 20.42
N VAL A 57 11.18 -11.39 19.53
CA VAL A 57 10.53 -11.80 18.25
C VAL A 57 11.35 -11.44 17.00
N ILE A 58 12.06 -10.32 17.02
CA ILE A 58 12.84 -9.82 15.87
C ILE A 58 14.25 -9.50 16.36
N ASP A 59 15.27 -10.08 15.73
CA ASP A 59 16.67 -9.72 15.99
C ASP A 59 16.99 -8.35 15.35
N ILE A 60 16.52 -7.27 15.97
CA ILE A 60 16.78 -5.89 15.51
C ILE A 60 18.26 -5.48 15.63
N ASN A 61 19.10 -6.30 16.27
CA ASN A 61 20.54 -6.11 16.32
C ASN A 61 21.21 -6.61 15.03
N ASN A 62 20.60 -7.56 14.33
CA ASN A 62 20.99 -7.94 12.99
C ASN A 62 20.52 -6.90 11.96
N LEU A 63 21.46 -6.39 11.15
CA LEU A 63 21.18 -5.37 10.13
C LEU A 63 20.12 -5.84 9.11
N GLN A 64 20.19 -7.09 8.67
CA GLN A 64 19.26 -7.62 7.66
C GLN A 64 17.85 -7.75 8.23
N SER A 65 17.73 -8.27 9.45
CA SER A 65 16.44 -8.35 10.15
C SER A 65 15.83 -6.97 10.39
N LEU A 66 16.65 -5.98 10.78
CA LEU A 66 16.23 -4.59 10.93
C LEU A 66 15.71 -3.99 9.62
N LYS A 67 16.44 -4.19 8.51
CA LYS A 67 16.00 -3.77 7.16
C LYS A 67 14.65 -4.39 6.80
N SER A 68 14.54 -5.72 6.93
CA SER A 68 13.30 -6.44 6.62
C SER A 68 12.12 -5.94 7.44
N TYR A 69 12.34 -5.64 8.73
CA TYR A 69 11.27 -5.15 9.60
C TYR A 69 10.84 -3.73 9.24
N ILE A 70 11.77 -2.79 9.03
CA ILE A 70 11.43 -1.41 8.67
C ILE A 70 10.79 -1.33 7.28
N ILE A 71 11.19 -2.19 6.33
CA ILE A 71 10.49 -2.33 5.04
C ILE A 71 9.05 -2.83 5.24
N SER A 72 8.85 -3.82 6.10
CA SER A 72 7.50 -4.33 6.42
C SER A 72 6.63 -3.26 7.07
N LEU A 73 7.19 -2.50 8.01
CA LEU A 73 6.52 -1.36 8.64
C LEU A 73 6.17 -0.27 7.62
N SER A 74 7.09 0.05 6.70
CA SER A 74 6.84 0.97 5.57
C SER A 74 5.68 0.51 4.69
N LEU A 75 5.58 -0.81 4.44
CA LEU A 75 4.47 -1.39 3.67
C LEU A 75 3.14 -1.27 4.41
N LEU A 76 3.12 -1.53 5.72
CA LEU A 76 1.91 -1.35 6.55
C LEU A 76 1.43 0.10 6.55
N ILE A 77 2.34 1.07 6.69
CA ILE A 77 2.00 2.49 6.59
C ILE A 77 1.48 2.82 5.19
N CYS A 78 2.14 2.35 4.13
CA CYS A 78 1.72 2.54 2.74
C CYS A 78 0.28 2.09 2.50
N HIS A 79 -0.09 0.88 2.95
CA HIS A 79 -1.46 0.39 2.83
C HIS A 79 -2.44 1.19 3.68
N SER A 80 -2.03 1.60 4.88
CA SER A 80 -2.86 2.38 5.80
C SER A 80 -3.17 3.76 5.26
N VAL A 81 -2.19 4.46 4.68
CA VAL A 81 -2.43 5.77 4.03
C VAL A 81 -3.28 5.65 2.78
N ILE A 82 -3.14 4.55 2.01
CA ILE A 82 -4.02 4.25 0.86
C ILE A 82 -5.46 4.05 1.33
N LYS A 83 -5.66 3.34 2.45
CA LYS A 83 -6.99 3.14 3.04
C LYS A 83 -7.59 4.45 3.55
N GLN A 84 -6.77 5.41 3.98
CA GLN A 84 -7.20 6.79 4.24
C GLN A 84 -7.47 7.62 2.97
N GLY A 85 -7.22 7.03 1.80
CA GLY A 85 -7.57 7.58 0.50
C GLY A 85 -6.40 8.20 -0.28
N VAL A 86 -5.18 8.22 0.30
CA VAL A 86 -3.96 8.65 -0.42
C VAL A 86 -3.81 7.83 -1.71
N SER A 87 -3.48 8.50 -2.81
CA SER A 87 -3.28 7.84 -4.10
C SER A 87 -2.29 6.67 -4.00
N PRO A 88 -2.66 5.45 -4.44
CA PRO A 88 -1.76 4.30 -4.45
C PRO A 88 -0.44 4.55 -5.18
N TYR A 89 -0.43 5.39 -6.22
CA TYR A 89 0.79 5.76 -6.92
C TYR A 89 1.74 6.55 -6.01
N SER A 90 1.22 7.57 -5.32
CA SER A 90 2.02 8.42 -4.43
C SER A 90 2.53 7.63 -3.22
N ALA A 91 1.67 6.81 -2.61
CA ALA A 91 2.05 5.97 -1.47
C ALA A 91 3.06 4.89 -1.87
N LYS A 92 2.83 4.15 -2.98
CA LYS A 92 3.76 3.11 -3.43
C LYS A 92 5.09 3.66 -3.96
N ALA A 93 5.09 4.80 -4.65
CA ALA A 93 6.33 5.44 -5.09
C ALA A 93 7.23 5.78 -3.89
N LYS A 94 6.63 6.29 -2.82
CA LYS A 94 7.32 6.57 -1.56
C LYS A 94 7.81 5.29 -0.87
N TYR A 95 6.97 4.27 -0.77
CA TYR A 95 7.38 2.96 -0.27
C TYR A 95 8.59 2.41 -1.04
N HIS A 96 8.58 2.43 -2.37
CA HIS A 96 9.69 1.97 -3.20
C HIS A 96 10.97 2.79 -2.97
N ALA A 97 10.84 4.11 -2.84
CA ALA A 97 11.97 4.97 -2.53
C ALA A 97 12.61 4.60 -1.18
N PHE A 98 11.80 4.44 -0.13
CA PHE A 98 12.30 4.04 1.19
C PHE A 98 12.86 2.62 1.19
N SER A 99 12.20 1.64 0.56
CA SER A 99 12.71 0.26 0.46
C SER A 99 14.10 0.23 -0.17
N ASN A 100 14.30 0.95 -1.27
CA ASN A 100 15.59 1.04 -1.95
C ASN A 100 16.67 1.73 -1.09
N LEU A 101 16.31 2.78 -0.33
CA LEU A 101 17.24 3.43 0.60
C LEU A 101 17.64 2.48 1.74
N ILE A 102 16.68 1.76 2.31
CA ILE A 102 16.91 0.79 3.39
C ILE A 102 17.77 -0.38 2.91
N GLU A 103 17.48 -0.94 1.74
CA GLU A 103 18.25 -2.03 1.15
C GLU A 103 19.73 -1.66 0.96
N LYS A 104 19.99 -0.43 0.52
CA LYS A 104 21.34 0.10 0.28
C LYS A 104 22.09 0.55 1.53
N SER A 105 21.42 0.67 2.67
CA SER A 105 22.06 1.11 3.91
C SER A 105 23.12 0.12 4.38
N LEU A 106 24.25 0.60 4.88
CA LEU A 106 25.38 -0.25 5.31
C LEU A 106 25.46 -0.38 6.83
N SER A 107 24.70 0.43 7.57
CA SER A 107 24.72 0.46 9.03
C SER A 107 23.32 0.49 9.63
N ARG A 108 23.19 0.04 10.88
CA ARG A 108 21.92 0.09 11.62
C ARG A 108 21.45 1.52 11.84
N THR A 109 22.39 2.43 12.14
CA THR A 109 22.12 3.85 12.35
C THR A 109 21.48 4.47 11.11
N GLU A 110 22.00 4.18 9.91
CA GLU A 110 21.40 4.65 8.65
C GLU A 110 19.97 4.14 8.47
N VAL A 111 19.72 2.86 8.73
CA VAL A 111 18.37 2.29 8.60
C VAL A 111 17.39 2.94 9.59
N ILE A 112 17.83 3.15 10.84
CA ILE A 112 17.02 3.82 11.87
C ILE A 112 16.71 5.26 11.43
N ASP A 113 17.70 5.99 10.91
CA ASP A 113 17.53 7.36 10.42
C ASP A 113 16.60 7.45 9.22
N ILE A 114 16.68 6.50 8.28
CA ILE A 114 15.73 6.42 7.17
C ILE A 114 14.30 6.19 7.69
N GLY A 115 14.12 5.37 8.73
CA GLY A 115 12.81 5.21 9.35
C GLY A 115 12.28 6.49 10.01
N ARG A 116 13.15 7.33 10.60
CA ARG A 116 12.76 8.68 11.07
C ARG A 116 12.28 9.56 9.90
N ILE A 117 13.02 9.58 8.80
CA ILE A 117 12.66 10.33 7.59
C ILE A 117 11.33 9.80 7.00
N MET A 118 11.13 8.48 7.05
CA MET A 118 9.91 7.83 6.59
C MET A 118 8.67 8.31 7.34
N ILE A 119 8.75 8.47 8.67
CA ILE A 119 7.66 9.01 9.49
C ILE A 119 7.24 10.39 8.99
N HIS A 120 8.21 11.30 8.85
CA HIS A 120 7.95 12.63 8.30
C HIS A 120 7.34 12.57 6.90
N GLY A 121 7.91 11.73 6.03
CA GLY A 121 7.45 11.56 4.66
C GLY A 121 5.99 11.13 4.58
N TYR A 122 5.57 10.11 5.33
CA TYR A 122 4.18 9.65 5.31
C TYR A 122 3.22 10.65 5.96
N ILE A 123 3.59 11.25 7.10
CA ILE A 123 2.74 12.26 7.75
C ILE A 123 2.51 13.47 6.83
N GLU A 124 3.54 13.96 6.15
CA GLU A 124 3.39 15.07 5.20
C GLU A 124 2.47 14.70 4.04
N GLN A 125 2.47 13.45 3.58
CA GLN A 125 1.53 13.00 2.55
C GLN A 125 0.10 12.87 3.06
N VAL A 126 -0.09 12.40 4.29
CA VAL A 126 -1.42 12.39 4.92
C VAL A 126 -1.93 13.82 5.08
N ARG A 127 -1.09 14.76 5.52
CA ARG A 127 -1.44 16.18 5.63
C ARG A 127 -1.75 16.82 4.29
N GLN A 128 -0.89 16.63 3.29
CA GLN A 128 -1.12 17.13 1.93
C GLN A 128 -2.40 16.54 1.33
N TYR A 129 -2.69 15.27 1.64
CA TYR A 129 -3.94 14.63 1.24
C TYR A 129 -5.15 15.25 1.94
N ALA A 130 -5.09 15.40 3.27
CA ALA A 130 -6.13 16.05 4.07
C ALA A 130 -6.41 17.48 3.56
N ILE A 131 -5.36 18.24 3.25
CA ILE A 131 -5.45 19.59 2.65
C ILE A 131 -6.01 19.53 1.22
N SER A 132 -5.67 18.50 0.44
CA SER A 132 -6.17 18.35 -0.94
C SER A 132 -7.63 17.91 -1.01
N ILE A 133 -8.19 17.32 0.06
CA ILE A 133 -9.56 16.80 0.15
C ILE A 133 -10.27 17.43 1.35
N ASP A 134 -10.29 18.75 1.38
CA ASP A 134 -11.36 19.50 2.08
C ASP A 134 -12.76 19.19 1.49
N ASN A 135 -12.82 18.49 0.35
CA ASN A 135 -14.06 18.13 -0.33
C ASN A 135 -14.52 16.71 0.04
N ILE A 136 -15.42 16.62 1.02
CA ILE A 136 -16.06 15.38 1.48
C ILE A 136 -16.68 14.56 0.33
N HIS A 137 -17.17 15.21 -0.73
CA HIS A 137 -17.74 14.52 -1.89
C HIS A 137 -16.68 13.76 -2.68
N ILE A 138 -15.46 14.31 -2.80
CA ILE A 138 -14.36 13.61 -3.48
C ILE A 138 -13.86 12.43 -2.66
N ARG A 139 -13.84 12.53 -1.33
CA ARG A 139 -13.52 11.37 -0.48
C ARG A 139 -14.53 10.25 -0.68
N LYS A 140 -15.83 10.56 -0.57
CA LYS A 140 -16.91 9.59 -0.82
C LYS A 140 -16.85 8.98 -2.22
N ALA A 141 -16.47 9.77 -3.22
CA ALA A 141 -16.30 9.28 -4.58
C ALA A 141 -15.16 8.26 -4.69
N VAL A 142 -14.02 8.53 -4.04
CA VAL A 142 -12.89 7.60 -4.00
C VAL A 142 -13.28 6.31 -3.29
N ASP A 143 -13.92 6.39 -2.13
CA ASP A 143 -14.39 5.21 -1.38
C ASP A 143 -15.33 4.36 -2.25
N TYR A 144 -16.33 5.00 -2.87
CA TYR A 144 -17.27 4.35 -3.78
C TYR A 144 -16.59 3.64 -4.95
N ILE A 145 -15.55 4.26 -5.54
CA ILE A 145 -14.76 3.65 -6.64
C ILE A 145 -14.05 2.37 -6.17
N HIS A 146 -13.50 2.33 -4.96
CA HIS A 146 -12.80 1.15 -4.45
C HIS A 146 -13.75 0.01 -4.14
N ASP A 147 -14.91 0.33 -3.57
CA ASP A 147 -15.94 -0.67 -3.23
C ASP A 147 -16.56 -1.32 -4.47
N HIS A 148 -16.67 -0.56 -5.58
CA HIS A 148 -17.35 -0.98 -6.82
C HIS A 148 -16.38 -1.16 -8.00
N LEU A 149 -15.08 -1.37 -7.72
CA LEU A 149 -14.03 -1.38 -8.75
C LEU A 149 -14.26 -2.39 -9.88
N GLY A 150 -14.84 -3.55 -9.52
CA GLY A 150 -15.13 -4.66 -10.44
C GLY A 150 -16.36 -4.44 -11.34
N GLU A 151 -17.14 -3.39 -11.08
CA GLU A 151 -18.33 -3.06 -11.84
C GLU A 151 -18.01 -2.14 -13.02
N ASN A 152 -18.95 -1.97 -13.95
CA ASN A 152 -18.83 -1.01 -15.05
C ASN A 152 -19.11 0.42 -14.55
N LEU A 153 -18.22 0.92 -13.70
CA LEU A 153 -18.31 2.25 -13.10
C LEU A 153 -18.14 3.34 -14.18
N THR A 154 -19.16 4.19 -14.35
CA THR A 154 -19.06 5.38 -15.18
C THR A 154 -18.85 6.63 -14.33
N LEU A 155 -18.45 7.71 -15.00
CA LEU A 155 -18.27 9.00 -14.35
C LEU A 155 -19.59 9.55 -13.80
N ASP A 156 -20.69 9.32 -14.54
CA ASP A 156 -22.03 9.74 -14.14
C ASP A 156 -22.49 9.00 -12.88
N ASP A 157 -22.20 7.71 -12.75
CA ASP A 157 -22.54 6.92 -11.55
C ASP A 157 -21.91 7.50 -10.29
N VAL A 158 -20.61 7.81 -10.36
CA VAL A 158 -19.88 8.34 -9.20
C VAL A 158 -20.30 9.77 -8.89
N ALA A 159 -20.49 10.61 -9.90
CA ALA A 159 -20.96 11.98 -9.72
C ALA A 159 -22.34 12.02 -9.06
N ASN A 160 -23.27 11.17 -9.52
CA ASN A 160 -24.60 11.02 -8.95
C ASN A 160 -24.56 10.48 -7.52
N HIS A 161 -23.73 9.47 -7.24
CA HIS A 161 -23.56 8.91 -5.90
C HIS A 161 -23.16 9.98 -4.86
N VAL A 162 -22.32 10.93 -5.26
CA VAL A 162 -21.85 12.00 -4.38
C VAL A 162 -22.67 13.29 -4.47
N GLY A 163 -23.75 13.30 -5.25
CA GLY A 163 -24.66 14.43 -5.40
C GLY A 163 -24.06 15.64 -6.13
N LEU A 164 -23.12 15.41 -7.06
CA LEU A 164 -22.47 16.47 -7.83
C LEU A 164 -22.83 16.36 -9.31
N SER A 165 -22.92 17.50 -10.00
CA SER A 165 -22.99 17.50 -11.46
C SER A 165 -21.67 16.98 -12.06
N LYS A 166 -21.75 16.25 -13.18
CA LYS A 166 -20.61 15.68 -13.90
C LYS A 166 -19.46 16.67 -14.12
N CYS A 167 -19.76 17.88 -14.59
CA CYS A 167 -18.75 18.89 -14.89
C CYS A 167 -18.04 19.39 -13.61
N TYR A 168 -18.82 19.62 -12.54
CA TYR A 168 -18.26 20.03 -11.26
C TYR A 168 -17.44 18.91 -10.62
N PHE A 169 -17.94 17.66 -10.66
CA PHE A 169 -17.21 16.48 -10.21
C PHE A 169 -15.86 16.34 -10.91
N CYS A 170 -15.80 16.39 -12.24
CA CYS A 170 -14.53 16.33 -12.99
C CYS A 170 -13.53 17.38 -12.51
N THR A 171 -14.01 18.62 -12.35
CA THR A 171 -13.18 19.76 -11.94
C THR A 171 -12.64 19.56 -10.53
N GLN A 172 -13.51 19.23 -9.58
CA GLN A 172 -13.11 19.01 -8.19
C GLN A 172 -12.22 17.77 -8.05
N PHE A 173 -12.58 16.66 -8.69
CA PHE A 173 -11.81 15.42 -8.65
C PHE A 173 -10.40 15.64 -9.18
N LYS A 174 -10.24 16.30 -10.33
CA LYS A 174 -8.90 16.61 -10.88
C LYS A 174 -8.13 17.61 -10.00
N LYS A 175 -8.81 18.59 -9.38
CA LYS A 175 -8.17 19.55 -8.46
C LYS A 175 -7.61 18.86 -7.21
N CYS A 176 -8.38 17.94 -6.62
CA CYS A 176 -8.05 17.21 -5.41
C CYS A 176 -7.03 16.08 -5.68
N ILE A 177 -7.34 15.20 -6.64
CA ILE A 177 -6.60 13.96 -6.93
C ILE A 177 -5.44 14.19 -7.92
N LYS A 178 -5.37 15.37 -8.54
CA LYS A 178 -4.35 15.78 -9.55
C LYS A 178 -4.37 15.03 -10.87
N ILE A 179 -5.20 14.00 -11.00
CA ILE A 179 -5.44 13.26 -12.25
C ILE A 179 -6.93 13.18 -12.55
N SER A 180 -7.28 12.86 -13.79
CA SER A 180 -8.68 12.71 -14.17
C SER A 180 -9.32 11.49 -13.49
N PHE A 181 -10.65 11.50 -13.36
CA PHE A 181 -11.42 10.35 -12.87
C PHE A 181 -11.10 9.08 -13.68
N THR A 182 -11.10 9.17 -15.01
CA THR A 182 -10.88 8.02 -15.90
C THR A 182 -9.47 7.45 -15.74
N ASP A 183 -8.46 8.31 -15.60
CA ASP A 183 -7.08 7.88 -15.34
C ASP A 183 -6.96 7.22 -13.97
N TYR A 184 -7.61 7.79 -12.95
CA TYR A 184 -7.63 7.21 -11.60
C TYR A 184 -8.28 5.82 -11.59
N LEU A 185 -9.47 5.69 -12.16
CA LEU A 185 -10.20 4.41 -12.23
C LEU A 185 -9.38 3.36 -12.98
N THR A 186 -8.84 3.71 -14.16
CA THR A 186 -7.96 2.82 -14.93
C THR A 186 -6.76 2.40 -14.10
N HIS A 187 -6.12 3.34 -13.40
CA HIS A 187 -4.96 3.06 -12.57
C HIS A 187 -5.26 2.04 -11.47
N VAL A 188 -6.32 2.23 -10.70
CA VAL A 188 -6.68 1.33 -9.61
C VAL A 188 -7.02 -0.07 -10.15
N ARG A 189 -7.72 -0.16 -11.28
CA ARG A 189 -8.01 -1.43 -11.96
C ARG A 189 -6.74 -2.17 -12.42
N ILE A 190 -5.76 -1.45 -12.97
CA ILE A 190 -4.46 -2.03 -13.35
C ILE A 190 -3.68 -2.53 -12.11
N GLN A 191 -3.74 -1.82 -10.99
CA GLN A 191 -3.07 -2.27 -9.76
C GLN A 191 -3.69 -3.55 -9.22
N LYS A 192 -5.02 -3.65 -9.20
CA LYS A 192 -5.73 -4.87 -8.80
C LYS A 192 -5.44 -6.04 -9.75
N SER A 193 -5.40 -5.78 -11.05
CA SER A 193 -5.12 -6.84 -12.04
C SER A 193 -3.70 -7.38 -11.93
N LYS A 194 -2.68 -6.54 -11.63
CA LYS A 194 -1.32 -7.03 -11.33
C LYS A 194 -1.32 -8.04 -10.19
N TYR A 195 -2.05 -7.76 -9.12
CA TYR A 195 -2.18 -8.68 -8.00
C TYR A 195 -2.83 -10.00 -8.43
N LEU A 196 -3.94 -9.96 -9.18
CA LEU A 196 -4.61 -11.16 -9.66
C LEU A 196 -3.75 -11.98 -10.64
N LEU A 197 -3.00 -11.31 -11.52
CA LEU A 197 -2.08 -11.95 -12.45
C LEU A 197 -0.95 -12.72 -11.73
N CYS A 198 -0.52 -12.22 -10.57
CA CYS A 198 0.57 -12.80 -9.78
C CYS A 198 0.12 -13.88 -8.79
N ASN A 199 -1.15 -13.90 -8.39
CA ASN A 199 -1.64 -14.75 -7.29
C ASN A 199 -2.76 -15.70 -7.71
N THR A 200 -3.14 -15.72 -8.99
CA THR A 200 -4.20 -16.59 -9.51
C THR A 200 -3.90 -17.07 -10.92
N ASP A 201 -4.40 -18.26 -11.26
CA ASP A 201 -4.32 -18.85 -12.60
C ASP A 201 -5.48 -18.46 -13.52
N LYS A 202 -6.29 -17.46 -13.11
CA LYS A 202 -7.43 -17.00 -13.89
C LYS A 202 -7.00 -16.51 -15.27
N SER A 203 -7.87 -16.67 -16.27
CA SER A 203 -7.55 -16.21 -17.62
C SER A 203 -7.39 -14.69 -17.65
N ILE A 204 -6.69 -14.18 -18.66
CA ILE A 204 -6.51 -12.72 -18.83
C ILE A 204 -7.88 -12.06 -19.05
N LEU A 205 -8.81 -12.75 -19.72
CA LEU A 205 -10.19 -12.31 -19.91
C LEU A 205 -10.92 -12.19 -18.57
N ASP A 206 -10.88 -13.24 -17.74
CA ASP A 206 -11.56 -13.23 -16.45
C ASP A 206 -11.03 -12.12 -15.55
N ILE A 207 -9.72 -11.92 -15.52
CA ILE A 207 -9.11 -10.83 -14.74
C ILE A 207 -9.55 -9.48 -15.27
N ALA A 208 -9.63 -9.28 -16.59
CA ALA A 208 -10.11 -8.04 -17.18
C ALA A 208 -11.55 -7.73 -16.72
N ILE A 209 -12.43 -8.73 -16.77
CA ILE A 209 -13.83 -8.61 -16.34
C ILE A 209 -13.91 -8.36 -14.83
N MET A 210 -13.17 -9.13 -14.01
CA MET A 210 -13.19 -9.01 -12.54
C MET A 210 -12.75 -7.64 -12.03
N VAL A 211 -11.88 -6.94 -12.76
CA VAL A 211 -11.46 -5.58 -12.41
C VAL A 211 -12.25 -4.51 -13.16
N GLY A 212 -13.36 -4.86 -13.82
CA GLY A 212 -14.29 -3.90 -14.42
C GLY A 212 -13.88 -3.35 -15.79
N PHE A 213 -13.06 -4.05 -16.58
CA PHE A 213 -12.84 -3.69 -17.98
C PHE A 213 -13.89 -4.34 -18.90
N ASN A 214 -14.43 -3.55 -19.83
CA ASN A 214 -15.44 -4.00 -20.78
C ASN A 214 -14.90 -4.89 -21.93
N SER A 215 -13.58 -4.96 -22.10
CA SER A 215 -12.95 -5.90 -23.05
C SER A 215 -11.51 -6.22 -22.69
N GLN A 216 -11.08 -7.44 -23.03
CA GLN A 216 -9.69 -7.87 -22.85
C GLN A 216 -8.72 -7.06 -23.71
N SER A 217 -9.11 -6.64 -24.91
CA SER A 217 -8.27 -5.83 -25.80
C SER A 217 -7.99 -4.45 -25.20
N TYR A 218 -9.02 -3.78 -24.68
CA TYR A 218 -8.85 -2.49 -24.01
C TYR A 218 -8.03 -2.62 -22.73
N PHE A 219 -8.31 -3.65 -21.92
CA PHE A 219 -7.50 -3.99 -20.75
C PHE A 219 -6.01 -4.18 -21.11
N THR A 220 -5.72 -4.98 -22.13
CA THR A 220 -4.34 -5.29 -22.54
C THR A 220 -3.60 -4.03 -22.99
N SER A 221 -4.25 -3.16 -23.76
CA SER A 221 -3.69 -1.88 -24.18
C SER A 221 -3.37 -0.97 -22.99
N GLN A 222 -4.33 -0.82 -22.07
CA GLN A 222 -4.14 0.01 -20.87
C GLN A 222 -3.07 -0.57 -19.95
N PHE A 223 -3.05 -1.90 -19.77
CA PHE A 223 -2.05 -2.57 -18.96
C PHE A 223 -0.64 -2.34 -19.54
N ARG A 224 -0.46 -2.48 -20.86
CA ARG A 224 0.83 -2.21 -21.50
C ARG A 224 1.23 -0.75 -21.36
N LYS A 225 0.30 0.19 -21.55
CA LYS A 225 0.57 1.62 -21.36
C LYS A 225 1.05 1.95 -19.93
N HIS A 226 0.48 1.30 -18.92
CA HIS A 226 0.80 1.58 -17.51
C HIS A 226 1.99 0.79 -16.95
N THR A 227 2.38 -0.31 -17.59
CA THR A 227 3.38 -1.24 -17.03
C THR A 227 4.58 -1.50 -17.94
N GLY A 228 4.49 -1.11 -19.21
CA GLY A 228 5.47 -1.44 -20.24
C GLY A 228 5.36 -2.87 -20.78
N LEU A 229 4.54 -3.74 -20.16
CA LEU A 229 4.41 -5.16 -20.51
C LEU A 229 2.95 -5.52 -20.79
N SER A 230 2.68 -6.51 -21.62
CA SER A 230 1.35 -7.11 -21.70
C SER A 230 1.02 -7.90 -20.43
N PRO A 231 -0.27 -8.13 -20.10
CA PRO A 231 -0.66 -8.96 -18.96
C PRO A 231 -0.03 -10.35 -18.99
N LYS A 232 0.10 -10.95 -20.18
CA LYS A 232 0.71 -12.27 -20.38
C LYS A 232 2.20 -12.25 -20.08
N GLU A 233 2.94 -11.27 -20.62
CA GLU A 233 4.37 -11.09 -20.35
C GLU A 233 4.61 -10.81 -18.86
N PHE A 234 3.77 -9.99 -18.24
CA PHE A 234 3.85 -9.67 -16.82
C PHE A 234 3.70 -10.93 -15.94
N ARG A 235 2.74 -11.80 -16.26
CA ARG A 235 2.55 -13.09 -15.58
C ARG A 235 3.77 -14.03 -15.78
N ASN A 236 4.22 -14.17 -17.02
CA ASN A 236 5.33 -15.07 -17.34
C ASN A 236 6.66 -14.64 -16.71
N LYS A 237 6.88 -13.33 -16.55
CA LYS A 237 8.10 -12.79 -15.91
C LYS A 237 8.23 -13.22 -14.45
N LYS A 238 7.13 -13.55 -13.77
CA LYS A 238 7.16 -14.11 -12.41
C LYS A 238 7.37 -15.63 -12.40
N GLY A 239 6.81 -16.35 -13.38
CA GLY A 239 7.09 -17.78 -13.57
C GLY A 239 8.58 -18.09 -13.76
N ALA A 240 9.34 -17.17 -14.38
CA ALA A 240 10.79 -17.29 -14.51
C ALA A 240 11.60 -17.01 -13.22
N ILE A 241 10.99 -16.43 -12.19
CA ILE A 241 11.63 -16.16 -10.89
C ILE A 241 11.41 -17.34 -9.94
N GLU A 242 10.33 -18.09 -10.08
CA GLU A 242 10.05 -19.31 -9.30
C GLU A 242 10.74 -20.58 -9.87
N SER A 243 11.23 -20.57 -11.12
CA SER A 243 12.06 -21.65 -11.69
C SER A 243 13.56 -21.52 -11.42
N LYS A 244 13.99 -20.53 -10.63
CA LYS A 244 15.41 -20.29 -10.27
C LYS A 244 15.64 -20.22 -8.75
N VAL A 245 14.72 -20.74 -7.95
CA VAL A 245 14.92 -21.00 -6.52
C VAL A 245 14.92 -22.49 -6.28
#